data_AF-A0A8T4P3D7-F1
#
_entry.id   AF-A0A8T4P3D7-F1
#
_cell.length_a   1.000
_cell.length_b   1.000
_cell.length_c   1.000
_cell.angle_alpha   90.00
_cell.angle_beta   90.00
_cell.angle_gamma   90.00
#
_symmetry.space_group_name_H-M   'P 1'
#
loop_
_entity.id
_entity.type
_entity.pdbx_description
1 polymer ?
#
loop_
_entity_poly.entity_id
_entity_poly.type
_entity_poly.pdbx_seq_one_letter_code
_entity_poly.pdbx_strand_id
1 'polypeptide(L)'
;METEQFNIRMPKELVQDLDIISKLLKVNKSEWVKTKLAEEVHEEKNKLLMELSTLYAKGMIGKKKVEQLVGKDIADEMESIKVIAEKSVKHGLEYGKKLRKLHS
;
A
#
# COMPACT_ATOMS: atom_id res chain seq x y z
N MET A 1 -12.19 -2.85 -21.71
CA MET A 1 -11.42 -3.18 -20.50
C MET A 1 -10.76 -4.51 -20.77
N GLU A 2 -9.43 -4.55 -20.80
CA GLU A 2 -8.71 -5.81 -21.01
C GLU A 2 -8.77 -6.63 -19.72
N THR A 3 -9.08 -7.92 -19.83
CA THR A 3 -9.22 -8.83 -18.68
C THR A 3 -8.31 -10.03 -18.87
N GLU A 4 -7.61 -10.43 -17.81
CA GLU A 4 -6.76 -11.62 -17.81
C GLU A 4 -7.47 -12.78 -17.09
N GLN A 5 -7.34 -14.00 -17.62
CA GLN A 5 -7.91 -15.20 -17.01
C GLN A 5 -6.84 -15.98 -16.24
N PHE A 6 -7.06 -16.17 -14.94
CA PHE A 6 -6.23 -17.01 -14.09
C PHE A 6 -6.90 -18.38 -13.87
N ASN A 7 -6.27 -19.45 -14.36
CA ASN A 7 -6.73 -20.82 -14.12
C ASN A 7 -6.07 -21.38 -12.85
N ILE A 8 -6.84 -21.47 -11.76
CA ILE A 8 -6.33 -21.86 -10.44
C ILE A 8 -6.74 -23.30 -10.14
N ARG A 9 -5.79 -24.13 -9.72
CA ARG A 9 -6.06 -25.44 -9.11
C ARG A 9 -6.04 -25.29 -7.59
N MET A 10 -7.07 -25.81 -6.93
CA MET A 10 -7.23 -25.73 -5.48
C MET A 10 -7.44 -27.11 -4.86
N PRO A 11 -7.03 -27.32 -3.60
CA PRO A 11 -7.37 -28.52 -2.84
C PRO A 11 -8.89 -28.73 -2.77
N LYS A 12 -9.34 -29.99 -2.75
CA LYS A 12 -10.77 -30.31 -2.69
C LYS A 12 -11.46 -29.74 -1.43
N GLU A 13 -10.76 -29.73 -0.31
CA GLU A 13 -11.23 -29.18 0.97
C GLU A 13 -11.57 -27.69 0.83
N LEU A 14 -10.67 -26.90 0.22
CA LEU A 14 -10.90 -25.47 -0.01
C LEU A 14 -12.10 -25.23 -0.94
N VAL A 15 -12.34 -26.10 -1.92
CA VAL A 15 -13.55 -26.02 -2.76
C VAL A 15 -14.81 -26.26 -1.92
N GLN A 16 -14.79 -27.22 -0.99
CA GLN A 16 -15.93 -27.45 -0.09
C GLN A 16 -16.19 -26.26 0.83
N ASP A 17 -15.14 -25.62 1.34
CA ASP A 17 -15.26 -24.41 2.14
C ASP A 17 -15.89 -23.27 1.33
N LEU A 18 -15.46 -23.08 0.08
CA LEU A 18 -16.06 -22.12 -0.83
C LEU A 18 -17.54 -22.41 -1.11
N ASP A 19 -17.94 -23.68 -1.20
CA ASP A 19 -19.34 -24.07 -1.36
C ASP A 19 -20.18 -23.66 -0.15
N ILE A 20 -19.66 -23.83 1.07
CA ILE A 20 -20.34 -23.41 2.30
C ILE A 20 -20.47 -21.88 2.32
N ILE A 21 -19.37 -21.17 2.09
CA ILE A 21 -19.34 -19.70 2.09
C ILE A 21 -20.33 -19.13 1.06
N SER A 22 -20.30 -19.67 -0.17
CA SER A 22 -21.20 -19.28 -1.25
C SER A 22 -22.67 -19.44 -0.88
N LYS A 23 -23.04 -20.55 -0.22
CA LYS A 23 -24.41 -20.80 0.23
C LYS A 23 -24.84 -19.87 1.35
N LEU A 24 -23.97 -19.64 2.34
CA LEU A 24 -24.26 -18.78 3.49
C LEU A 24 -24.44 -17.32 3.07
N LEU A 25 -23.54 -16.83 2.22
CA LEU A 25 -23.54 -15.43 1.74
C LEU A 25 -24.44 -15.20 0.52
N LYS A 26 -24.95 -16.26 -0.11
CA LYS A 26 -25.75 -16.22 -1.34
C LYS A 26 -25.05 -15.51 -2.51
N VAL A 27 -23.75 -15.74 -2.66
CA VAL A 27 -22.92 -15.18 -3.73
C VAL A 27 -22.28 -16.30 -4.57
N ASN A 28 -21.92 -16.01 -5.82
CA ASN A 28 -21.21 -16.97 -6.65
C ASN A 28 -19.79 -17.22 -6.11
N LYS A 29 -19.33 -18.48 -6.06
CA LYS A 29 -17.96 -18.85 -5.65
C LYS A 29 -16.89 -18.05 -6.39
N SER A 30 -17.01 -17.92 -7.71
CA SER A 30 -16.05 -17.19 -8.54
C SER A 30 -16.03 -15.70 -8.20
N GLU A 31 -17.20 -15.12 -7.94
CA GLU A 31 -17.30 -13.72 -7.55
C GLU A 31 -16.67 -13.49 -6.18
N TRP A 32 -16.98 -14.33 -5.20
CA TRP A 32 -16.39 -14.24 -3.88
C TRP A 32 -14.86 -14.38 -3.92
N VAL A 33 -14.33 -15.36 -4.66
CA VAL A 33 -12.88 -15.55 -4.83
C VAL A 33 -12.23 -14.34 -5.49
N LYS A 34 -12.84 -13.78 -6.54
CA LYS A 34 -12.32 -12.56 -7.19
C LYS A 34 -12.28 -11.38 -6.23
N THR A 35 -13.34 -11.19 -5.45
CA THR A 35 -13.40 -10.11 -4.46
C THR A 35 -12.34 -10.28 -3.38
N LYS A 36 -12.21 -11.48 -2.81
CA LYS A 36 -11.19 -11.75 -1.79
C LYS A 36 -9.76 -11.64 -2.32
N LEU A 37 -9.52 -12.11 -3.54
CA LEU A 37 -8.23 -11.92 -4.19
C LEU A 37 -7.93 -10.43 -4.42
N ALA A 38 -8.92 -9.64 -4.83
CA ALA A 38 -8.76 -8.20 -5.03
C ALA A 38 -8.45 -7.46 -3.72
N GLU A 39 -9.15 -7.83 -2.63
CA GLU A 39 -8.88 -7.32 -1.28
C GLU A 39 -7.43 -7.63 -0.87
N GLU A 40 -7.01 -8.91 -0.95
CA GLU A 40 -5.68 -9.35 -0.55
C GLU A 40 -4.57 -8.67 -1.37
N VAL A 41 -4.75 -8.57 -2.70
CA VAL A 41 -3.80 -7.89 -3.58
C VAL A 41 -3.73 -6.39 -3.26
N HIS A 42 -4.85 -5.76 -2.93
CA HIS A 42 -4.88 -4.36 -2.55
C HIS A 42 -4.14 -4.12 -1.22
N GLU A 43 -4.40 -4.96 -0.21
CA GLU A 43 -3.76 -4.89 1.10
C GLU A 43 -2.25 -5.10 1.01
N GLU A 44 -1.80 -6.18 0.34
CA GLU A 44 -0.38 -6.48 0.22
C GLU A 44 0.34 -5.41 -0.61
N LYS A 45 -0.27 -4.90 -1.69
CA LYS A 45 0.28 -3.77 -2.45
C LYS A 45 0.50 -2.55 -1.55
N ASN A 46 -0.48 -2.18 -0.73
CA ASN A 46 -0.38 -1.00 0.12
C ASN A 46 0.71 -1.18 1.19
N LYS A 47 0.82 -2.38 1.77
CA LYS A 47 1.88 -2.72 2.72
C LYS A 47 3.26 -2.57 2.09
N LEU A 48 3.46 -3.15 0.91
CA LEU A 48 4.73 -3.04 0.17
C LEU A 48 5.06 -1.58 -0.20
N LEU A 49 4.07 -0.79 -0.61
CA LEU A 49 4.26 0.64 -0.88
C LEU A 49 4.65 1.43 0.36
N MET A 50 4.09 1.10 1.53
CA MET A 50 4.43 1.74 2.80
C MET A 50 5.87 1.40 3.24
N GLU A 51 6.28 0.15 3.08
CA GLU A 51 7.67 -0.28 3.33
C GLU A 51 8.63 0.44 2.38
N LEU A 52 8.32 0.48 1.08
CA LEU A 52 9.12 1.18 0.07
C LEU A 52 9.24 2.69 0.38
N SER A 53 8.13 3.34 0.73
CA SER A 53 8.09 4.75 1.13
C SER A 53 8.99 5.02 2.33
N THR A 54 9.01 4.10 3.30
CA THR A 54 9.86 4.19 4.50
C THR A 54 11.34 4.10 4.13
N LEU A 55 11.72 3.16 3.26
CA LEU A 55 13.09 3.04 2.76
C LEU A 55 13.51 4.30 1.99
N TYR A 56 12.60 4.84 1.18
CA TYR A 56 12.85 6.06 0.41
C TYR A 56 13.02 7.30 1.30
N ALA A 57 12.14 7.48 2.28
CA ALA A 57 12.22 8.58 3.25
C ALA A 57 13.50 8.52 4.09
N LYS A 58 13.97 7.31 4.42
CA LYS A 58 15.26 7.09 5.11
C LYS A 58 16.48 7.30 4.21
N GLY A 59 16.30 7.58 2.91
CA GLY A 59 17.38 7.73 1.95
C GLY A 59 18.12 6.44 1.62
N MET A 60 17.57 5.28 1.97
CA MET A 60 18.18 3.97 1.69
C MET A 60 18.08 3.59 0.21
N ILE A 61 17.09 4.16 -0.49
CA ILE A 61 16.90 4.02 -1.93
C ILE A 61 16.69 5.40 -2.55
N GLY A 62 17.12 5.58 -3.80
CA GLY A 62 16.93 6.81 -4.56
C GLY A 62 15.66 6.82 -5.40
N LYS A 63 15.20 8.02 -5.81
CA LYS A 63 13.95 8.22 -6.55
C LYS A 63 13.87 7.37 -7.82
N LYS A 64 14.96 7.33 -8.60
CA LYS A 64 15.05 6.52 -9.83
C LYS A 64 14.77 5.03 -9.58
N LYS A 65 15.18 4.50 -8.43
CA LYS A 65 14.91 3.09 -8.07
C LYS A 65 13.45 2.89 -7.68
N VAL A 66 12.83 3.86 -7.01
CA VAL A 66 11.40 3.86 -6.71
C VAL A 66 10.60 3.91 -8.02
N GLU A 67 10.91 4.84 -8.92
CA GLU A 67 10.27 4.96 -10.24
C GLU A 67 10.31 3.67 -11.05
N GLN A 68 11.42 2.92 -11.00
CA GLN A 68 11.54 1.62 -11.68
C GLN A 68 10.62 0.53 -11.10
N LEU A 69 10.27 0.61 -9.82
CA LEU A 69 9.48 -0.41 -9.12
C LEU A 69 7.98 -0.13 -9.20
N VAL A 70 7.58 1.15 -9.06
CA VAL A 70 6.17 1.54 -8.91
C VAL A 70 5.68 2.47 -10.00
N GLY A 71 6.53 2.83 -10.95
CA GLY A 71 6.23 3.82 -11.97
C GLY A 71 6.45 5.25 -11.50
N LYS A 72 6.41 6.18 -12.46
CA LYS A 72 6.70 7.59 -12.24
C LYS A 72 5.68 8.26 -11.32
N ASP A 73 4.39 8.05 -11.57
CA ASP A 73 3.32 8.77 -10.87
C ASP A 73 3.35 8.50 -9.37
N ILE A 74 3.49 7.24 -8.97
CA ILE A 74 3.58 6.86 -7.55
C ILE A 74 4.89 7.37 -6.92
N ALA A 75 6.00 7.34 -7.65
CA ALA A 75 7.27 7.86 -7.15
C ALA A 75 7.24 9.38 -6.93
N ASP A 76 6.56 10.12 -7.81
CA ASP A 76 6.35 11.56 -7.69
C ASP A 76 5.44 11.90 -6.48
N GLU A 77 4.42 11.07 -6.21
CA GLU A 77 3.59 11.18 -5.01
C GLU A 77 4.40 10.94 -3.74
N MET A 78 5.22 9.88 -3.69
CA MET A 78 6.11 9.58 -2.57
C MET A 78 7.09 10.73 -2.30
N GLU A 79 7.66 11.33 -3.35
CA GLU A 79 8.54 12.49 -3.22
C GLU A 79 7.80 13.71 -2.65
N SER A 80 6.58 13.97 -3.13
CA SER A 80 5.76 15.07 -2.64
C SER A 80 5.47 14.93 -1.14
N ILE A 81 5.09 13.72 -0.70
CA ILE A 81 4.84 13.42 0.72
C ILE A 81 6.12 13.62 1.54
N LYS A 82 7.25 13.10 1.07
CA LYS A 82 8.55 13.25 1.75
C LYS A 82 8.91 14.73 1.95
N VAL A 83 8.80 15.56 0.92
CA VAL A 83 9.09 17.00 0.98
C VAL A 83 8.18 17.72 1.97
N ILE A 84 6.89 17.38 2.01
CA ILE A 84 5.93 17.95 2.98
C ILE A 84 6.30 17.55 4.41
N ALA A 85 6.68 16.29 4.62
CA ALA A 85 7.07 15.78 5.94
C ALA A 85 8.34 16.49 6.45
N GLU A 86 9.36 16.64 5.60
CA GLU A 86 10.61 17.34 5.95
C GLU A 86 10.36 18.81 6.32
N LYS A 87 9.54 19.52 5.53
CA LYS A 87 9.14 20.91 5.83
C LYS A 87 8.41 21.02 7.16
N SER A 88 7.48 20.11 7.44
CA SER A 88 6.70 20.07 8.68
C SER A 88 7.59 19.85 9.90
N VAL A 89 8.53 18.90 9.83
CA VAL A 89 9.50 18.63 10.89
C VAL A 89 10.39 19.87 11.14
N LYS A 90 10.90 20.49 10.06
CA LYS A 90 11.72 21.70 10.19
C LYS A 90 10.96 22.84 10.88
N HIS A 91 9.71 23.07 10.48
CA HIS A 91 8.86 24.10 11.07
C HIS A 91 8.61 23.83 12.57
N GLY A 92 8.29 22.59 12.94
CA GLY A 92 8.11 22.19 14.33
C GLY A 92 9.36 22.41 15.19
N LEU A 93 10.55 22.07 14.65
CA LEU A 93 11.83 22.32 15.34
C LEU A 93 12.12 23.81 15.54
N GLU A 94 11.84 24.64 14.53
CA GLU A 94 11.99 26.09 14.62
C GLU A 94 11.04 26.69 15.67
N TYR A 95 9.78 26.26 15.68
CA TYR A 95 8.78 26.70 16.65
C TYR A 95 9.18 26.30 18.09
N GLY A 96 9.60 25.05 18.30
CA GLY A 96 10.06 24.58 19.61
C GLY A 96 11.31 25.30 20.12
N LYS A 97 12.21 25.74 19.22
CA LYS A 97 13.36 26.59 19.59
C LYS A 97 12.91 27.98 20.04
N LYS A 98 11.90 28.58 19.39
CA LYS A 98 11.34 29.88 19.79
C LYS A 98 10.70 29.81 21.17
N LEU A 99 9.88 28.79 21.42
CA LEU A 99 9.25 28.59 22.73
C LEU A 99 10.29 28.46 23.86
N ARG A 100 11.35 27.66 23.66
CA ARG A 100 12.42 27.52 24.65
C ARG A 100 13.09 28.84 25.00
N LYS A 101 13.29 29.72 24.02
CA LYS A 101 13.88 31.06 24.23
C LYS A 101 12.96 32.04 24.97
N LEU A 102 11.65 31.85 24.90
CA LEU A 102 10.66 32.71 25.57
C LEU A 102 10.48 32.35 27.05
N HIS A 103 10.83 31.12 27.43
CA HIS A 103 10.69 30.59 28.80
C HIS A 103 12.04 30.42 29.53
N SER A 104 13.13 30.92 28.95
CA SER A 104 14.47 31.00 29.53
C SER A 104 14.80 32.44 29.87
#